data_AF-A0A2V5W1K0-F1
#
_entry.id   AF-A0A2V5W1K0-F1
#
_cell.length_a   1.000
_cell.length_b   1.000
_cell.length_c   1.000
_cell.angle_alpha   90.00
_cell.angle_beta   90.00
_cell.angle_gamma   90.00
#
_symmetry.space_group_name_H-M   'P 1'
#
loop_
_entity.id
_entity.type
_entity.pdbx_description
1 polymer ?
#
loop_
_entity_poly.entity_id
_entity_poly.type
_entity_poly.pdbx_seq_one_letter_code
_entity_poly.pdbx_strand_id
1 'polypeptide(L)'
;MLAHIKILASDQFEGRAPGTKGEELSIKYITDQFKQTGLKPGNPDGTYIQEVPLAGIKSEPRMSFTIGDKTTELKYPNDFIASSARLQPEIKITDSDVVFVGYGIVAPEYGWDDYKDVDLRGKALLMLIGDPPIPDPNDPLKLDDKMFKGKAMTYYGRWIYKYEIAAQKGAAAAVIIHETGPAGYPYSVVKTSWAKRITR
;
A
#
# COMPACT_ATOMS: atom_id res chain seq x y z
N MET A 1 -23.26 -25.10 5.43
CA MET A 1 -22.48 -24.00 4.81
C MET A 1 -23.07 -22.61 5.11
N LEU A 2 -24.31 -22.27 4.71
CA LEU A 2 -24.91 -20.94 4.95
C LEU A 2 -25.01 -20.53 6.44
N ALA A 3 -25.20 -21.50 7.35
CA ALA A 3 -25.28 -21.23 8.79
C ALA A 3 -23.99 -20.60 9.35
N HIS A 4 -22.82 -21.10 8.95
CA HIS A 4 -21.52 -20.55 9.39
C HIS A 4 -21.34 -19.10 8.91
N ILE A 5 -21.72 -18.83 7.66
CA ILE A 5 -21.66 -17.48 7.07
C ILE A 5 -22.54 -16.52 7.88
N LYS A 6 -23.78 -16.90 8.18
CA LYS A 6 -24.70 -16.07 8.96
C LYS A 6 -24.17 -15.73 10.34
N ILE A 7 -23.54 -16.69 11.03
CA ILE A 7 -22.97 -16.47 12.36
C ILE A 7 -21.75 -15.55 12.29
N LEU A 8 -20.77 -15.88 11.45
CA LEU A 8 -19.53 -15.13 11.32
C LEU A 8 -19.70 -13.72 10.73
N ALA A 9 -20.82 -13.46 10.05
CA ALA A 9 -21.18 -12.14 9.51
C ALA A 9 -22.33 -11.47 10.28
N SER A 10 -22.72 -12.01 11.44
CA SER A 10 -23.76 -11.42 12.27
C SER A 10 -23.31 -10.13 12.94
N ASP A 11 -24.27 -9.26 13.27
CA ASP A 11 -24.03 -8.01 14.00
C ASP A 11 -23.32 -8.27 15.34
N GLN A 12 -23.57 -9.40 15.99
CA GLN A 12 -22.92 -9.79 17.25
C GLN A 12 -21.39 -9.87 17.12
N PHE A 13 -20.89 -10.25 15.94
CA PHE A 13 -19.45 -10.37 15.70
C PHE A 13 -18.83 -9.02 15.38
N GLU A 14 -19.61 -8.02 14.94
CA GLU A 14 -19.14 -6.66 14.64
C GLU A 14 -17.98 -6.64 13.60
N GLY A 15 -17.77 -7.74 12.87
CA GLY A 15 -16.61 -7.96 12.00
C GLY A 15 -15.69 -9.09 12.50
N ARG A 16 -14.49 -9.19 11.91
CA ARG A 16 -13.49 -10.22 12.22
C ARG A 16 -12.06 -9.70 12.05
N ALA A 17 -11.88 -8.40 12.27
CA ALA A 17 -10.57 -7.77 12.13
C ALA A 17 -9.65 -8.21 13.29
N PRO A 18 -8.35 -8.37 13.08
CA PRO A 18 -7.42 -8.70 14.16
C PRO A 18 -7.45 -7.68 15.29
N GLY A 19 -7.31 -8.14 16.54
CA GLY A 19 -7.34 -7.31 17.74
C GLY A 19 -8.73 -6.80 18.14
N THR A 20 -9.81 -7.38 17.59
CA THR A 20 -11.19 -6.96 17.90
C THR A 20 -11.97 -8.05 18.61
N LYS A 21 -13.06 -7.68 19.29
CA LYS A 21 -14.02 -8.64 19.87
C LYS A 21 -14.54 -9.66 18.84
N GLY A 22 -14.70 -9.22 17.58
CA GLY A 22 -15.11 -10.10 16.48
C GLY A 22 -14.10 -11.21 16.16
N GLU A 23 -12.81 -10.94 16.31
CA GLU A 23 -11.76 -11.97 16.21
C GLU A 23 -11.91 -13.01 17.32
N GLU A 24 -12.05 -12.60 18.58
CA GLU A 24 -12.21 -13.51 19.73
C GLU A 24 -13.40 -14.46 19.51
N LEU A 25 -14.56 -13.90 19.11
CA LEU A 25 -15.76 -14.69 18.81
C LEU A 25 -15.55 -15.64 17.62
N SER A 26 -14.82 -15.20 16.60
CA SER A 26 -14.50 -16.02 15.42
C SER A 26 -13.58 -17.18 15.77
N ILE A 27 -12.50 -16.93 16.52
CA ILE A 27 -11.57 -17.96 16.98
C ILE A 27 -12.33 -19.02 17.78
N LYS A 28 -13.16 -18.58 18.73
CA LYS A 28 -13.99 -19.50 19.52
C LYS A 28 -14.92 -20.32 18.65
N TYR A 29 -15.66 -19.67 17.74
CA TYR A 29 -16.62 -20.36 16.88
C TYR A 29 -15.95 -21.45 16.03
N ILE A 30 -14.84 -21.11 15.37
CA ILE A 30 -14.09 -22.05 14.51
C ILE A 30 -13.53 -23.20 15.34
N THR A 31 -12.96 -22.91 16.51
CA THR A 31 -12.44 -23.93 17.44
C THR A 31 -13.55 -24.90 17.87
N ASP A 32 -14.74 -24.40 18.19
CA ASP A 32 -15.87 -25.23 18.59
C ASP A 32 -16.36 -26.11 17.42
N GLN A 33 -16.36 -25.60 16.19
CA GLN A 33 -16.70 -26.40 15.00
C GLN A 33 -15.67 -27.51 14.72
N PHE A 34 -14.38 -27.25 14.91
CA PHE A 34 -13.34 -28.28 14.79
C PHE A 34 -13.51 -29.38 15.83
N LYS A 35 -13.78 -29.02 17.09
CA LYS A 35 -14.06 -30.00 18.15
C LYS A 35 -15.30 -30.85 17.84
N GLN A 36 -16.39 -30.21 17.39
CA GLN A 36 -17.65 -30.91 17.05
C GLN A 36 -17.49 -31.91 15.91
N THR A 37 -16.56 -31.65 14.99
CA THR A 37 -16.27 -32.54 13.85
C THR A 37 -15.22 -33.61 14.16
N GLY A 38 -14.72 -33.65 15.40
CA GLY A 38 -13.74 -34.65 15.84
C GLY A 38 -12.30 -34.38 15.39
N LEU A 39 -12.01 -33.18 14.87
CA LEU A 39 -10.64 -32.78 14.57
C LEU A 39 -9.84 -32.66 15.87
N LYS A 40 -8.58 -33.05 15.79
CA LYS A 40 -7.61 -32.87 16.89
C LYS A 40 -6.86 -31.55 16.71
N PRO A 41 -6.35 -30.94 17.79
CA PRO A 41 -5.47 -29.79 17.70
C PRO A 41 -4.22 -30.12 16.88
N GLY A 42 -3.76 -29.16 16.07
CA GLY A 42 -2.62 -29.32 15.16
C GLY A 42 -1.35 -28.61 15.60
N ASN A 43 -1.39 -27.78 16.64
CA ASN A 43 -0.23 -27.02 17.10
C ASN A 43 0.66 -27.84 18.04
N PRO A 44 1.97 -27.54 18.10
CA PRO A 44 2.92 -28.22 18.99
C PRO A 44 2.57 -28.16 20.48
N ASP A 45 1.84 -27.13 20.90
CA ASP A 45 1.36 -26.94 22.28
C ASP A 45 0.05 -27.70 22.59
N GLY A 46 -0.47 -28.45 21.63
CA GLY A 46 -1.73 -29.19 21.76
C GLY A 46 -2.99 -28.32 21.66
N THR A 47 -2.90 -27.09 21.16
CA THR A 47 -4.04 -26.20 20.96
C THR A 47 -4.54 -26.18 19.50
N TYR A 48 -5.73 -25.61 19.30
CA TYR A 48 -6.27 -25.33 17.96
C TYR A 48 -5.84 -23.95 17.43
N ILE A 49 -5.17 -23.13 18.26
CA ILE A 49 -4.98 -21.70 18.03
C ILE A 49 -3.48 -21.44 17.88
N GLN A 50 -3.07 -20.98 16.70
CA GLN A 50 -1.69 -20.54 16.48
C GLN A 50 -1.60 -19.04 16.76
N GLU A 51 -0.88 -18.67 17.80
CA GLU A 51 -0.62 -17.26 18.07
C GLU A 51 0.30 -16.68 17.00
N VAL A 52 -0.13 -15.57 16.40
CA VAL A 52 0.67 -14.78 15.45
C VAL A 52 0.87 -13.40 16.05
N PRO A 53 2.11 -13.00 16.40
CA PRO A 53 2.36 -11.68 16.94
C PRO A 53 2.05 -10.62 15.88
N LEU A 54 1.17 -9.68 16.23
CA LEU A 54 0.79 -8.56 15.38
C LEU A 54 1.26 -7.24 15.96
N ALA A 55 1.77 -6.38 15.09
CA ALA A 55 2.05 -4.98 15.40
C ALA A 55 1.03 -4.10 14.66
N GLY A 56 0.37 -3.20 15.39
CA GLY A 56 -0.50 -2.18 14.82
C GLY A 56 0.18 -0.82 14.86
N ILE A 57 0.01 -0.02 13.81
CA ILE A 57 0.49 1.36 13.75
C ILE A 57 -0.71 2.28 13.56
N LYS A 58 -0.85 3.25 14.46
CA LYS A 58 -1.81 4.33 14.35
C LYS A 58 -1.06 5.64 14.13
N SER A 59 -1.06 6.10 12.88
CA SER A 59 -0.36 7.32 12.49
C SER A 59 -1.28 8.54 12.50
N GLU A 60 -0.71 9.70 12.84
CA GLU A 60 -1.30 11.03 12.66
C GLU A 60 -0.39 11.85 11.74
N PRO A 61 -0.34 11.51 10.44
CA PRO A 61 0.64 12.10 9.55
C PRO A 61 0.31 13.56 9.27
N ARG A 62 1.36 14.36 9.14
CA ARG A 62 1.29 15.76 8.67
C ARG A 62 2.26 15.91 7.52
N MET A 63 1.86 16.67 6.52
CA MET A 63 2.69 16.92 5.35
C MET A 63 2.46 18.35 4.89
N SER A 64 3.56 19.02 4.58
CA SER A 64 3.59 20.28 3.87
C SER A 64 4.68 20.21 2.81
N PHE A 65 4.57 21.05 1.80
CA PHE A 65 5.64 21.27 0.84
C PHE A 65 5.84 22.78 0.65
N THR A 66 7.07 23.15 0.31
CA THR A 66 7.47 24.55 0.15
C THR A 66 8.05 24.74 -1.24
N ILE A 67 7.60 25.79 -1.94
CA ILE A 67 8.09 26.19 -3.26
C ILE A 67 8.44 27.68 -3.17
N GLY A 68 9.73 28.00 -3.28
CA GLY A 68 10.23 29.34 -2.94
C GLY A 68 9.85 29.70 -1.51
N ASP A 69 9.21 30.85 -1.31
CA ASP A 69 8.78 31.30 0.02
C ASP A 69 7.37 30.82 0.42
N LYS A 70 6.69 30.05 -0.45
CA LYS A 70 5.32 29.61 -0.22
C LYS A 70 5.28 28.19 0.33
N THR A 71 4.78 28.06 1.56
CA THR A 71 4.49 26.76 2.19
C THR A 71 3.00 26.42 2.04
N THR A 72 2.70 25.20 1.62
CA THR A 72 1.33 24.67 1.52
C THR A 72 1.19 23.43 2.40
N GLU A 73 0.23 23.45 3.32
CA GLU A 73 -0.15 22.29 4.13
C GLU A 73 -1.15 21.40 3.38
N LEU A 74 -0.97 20.08 3.49
CA LEU A 74 -1.89 19.09 2.94
C LEU A 74 -2.79 18.53 4.05
N LYS A 75 -4.09 18.39 3.76
CA LYS A 75 -5.10 17.92 4.71
C LYS A 75 -5.23 16.40 4.65
N TYR A 76 -4.81 15.71 5.69
CA TYR A 76 -5.09 14.28 5.85
C TYR A 76 -6.59 14.04 6.19
N PRO A 77 -7.26 13.01 5.64
CA PRO A 77 -6.81 12.10 4.58
C PRO A 77 -7.19 12.57 3.15
N ASN A 78 -7.66 13.80 3.00
CA ASN A 78 -8.27 14.29 1.75
C ASN A 78 -7.26 14.58 0.64
N ASP A 79 -6.10 15.12 1.00
CA ASP A 79 -5.08 15.53 0.03
C ASP A 79 -3.96 14.49 -0.07
N PHE A 80 -3.72 13.71 1.00
CA PHE A 80 -2.72 12.65 1.00
C PHE A 80 -3.03 11.52 2.00
N ILE A 81 -2.42 10.37 1.76
CA ILE A 81 -2.32 9.25 2.70
C ILE A 81 -0.84 8.95 2.90
N ALA A 82 -0.44 8.71 4.14
CA ALA A 82 0.92 8.29 4.47
C ALA A 82 0.89 7.17 5.51
N SER A 83 1.78 6.19 5.33
CA SER A 83 2.02 5.11 6.27
C SER A 83 3.50 4.75 6.27
N SER A 84 3.95 4.05 7.31
CA SER A 84 5.29 3.47 7.35
C SER A 84 5.23 2.11 8.02
N ALA A 85 6.03 1.17 7.52
CA ALA A 85 6.22 -0.12 8.17
C ALA A 85 7.24 -0.04 9.33
N ARG A 86 7.89 1.11 9.55
CA ARG A 86 8.85 1.29 10.64
C ARG A 86 8.10 1.44 11.96
N LEU A 87 8.37 0.55 12.90
CA LEU A 87 7.85 0.59 14.27
C LEU A 87 8.66 1.60 15.12
N GLN A 88 8.51 2.88 14.81
CA GLN A 88 9.13 3.98 15.54
C GLN A 88 8.04 4.96 16.04
N PRO A 89 8.22 5.59 17.21
CA PRO A 89 7.23 6.52 17.74
C PRO A 89 6.97 7.73 16.84
N GLU A 90 8.01 8.19 16.15
CA GLU A 90 7.95 9.33 15.24
C GLU A 90 8.86 9.09 14.03
N ILE A 91 8.39 9.50 12.85
CA ILE A 91 9.18 9.57 11.63
C ILE A 91 9.13 11.02 11.18
N LYS A 92 10.29 11.67 11.19
CA LYS A 92 10.43 13.07 10.78
C LYS A 92 11.31 13.16 9.54
N ILE A 93 10.80 13.81 8.51
CA ILE A 93 11.51 14.19 7.30
C ILE A 93 11.37 15.69 7.20
N THR A 94 12.48 16.42 7.22
CA THR A 94 12.50 17.89 7.29
C THR A 94 13.45 18.40 6.23
N ASP A 95 13.02 19.44 5.51
CA ASP A 95 13.78 20.11 4.45
C ASP A 95 14.44 19.15 3.45
N SER A 96 13.73 18.05 3.16
CA SER A 96 14.16 17.08 2.16
C SER A 96 13.87 17.63 0.78
N ASP A 97 14.89 17.66 -0.08
CA ASP A 97 14.70 17.88 -1.51
C ASP A 97 13.66 16.91 -2.05
N VAL A 98 12.78 17.42 -2.91
CA VAL A 98 11.82 16.62 -3.67
C VAL A 98 12.34 16.44 -5.08
N VAL A 99 12.45 15.19 -5.53
CA VAL A 99 12.88 14.86 -6.90
C VAL A 99 11.73 14.18 -7.62
N PHE A 100 11.30 14.76 -8.74
CA PHE A 100 10.34 14.12 -9.63
C PHE A 100 11.05 13.09 -10.49
N VAL A 101 10.66 11.83 -10.37
CA VAL A 101 11.31 10.67 -11.01
C VAL A 101 10.38 9.99 -12.02
N GLY A 102 9.52 10.76 -12.69
CA GLY A 102 8.61 10.21 -13.70
C GLY A 102 7.71 9.11 -13.15
N TYR A 103 7.86 7.89 -13.67
CA TYR A 103 7.11 6.71 -13.20
C TYR A 103 7.88 5.89 -12.15
N GLY A 104 9.12 6.26 -11.83
CA GLY A 104 9.95 5.60 -10.83
C GLY A 104 10.37 4.19 -11.26
N ILE A 105 10.76 4.00 -12.52
CA ILE A 105 10.99 2.69 -13.13
C ILE A 105 12.46 2.47 -13.46
N VAL A 106 12.96 1.29 -13.12
CA VAL A 106 14.16 0.67 -13.68
C VAL A 106 13.72 -0.61 -14.40
N ALA A 107 13.74 -0.59 -15.72
CA ALA A 107 13.36 -1.71 -16.58
C ALA A 107 14.36 -1.84 -17.75
N PRO A 108 15.52 -2.50 -17.52
CA PRO A 108 16.57 -2.62 -18.53
C PRO A 108 16.11 -3.31 -19.82
N GLU A 109 15.12 -4.21 -19.75
CA GLU A 109 14.53 -4.89 -20.91
C GLU A 109 13.79 -3.93 -21.85
N TYR A 110 13.37 -2.76 -21.35
CA TYR A 110 12.80 -1.67 -22.14
C TYR A 110 13.80 -0.52 -22.35
N GLY A 111 15.05 -0.66 -21.89
CA GLY A 111 16.04 0.41 -21.90
C GLY A 111 15.64 1.62 -21.05
N TRP A 112 14.86 1.42 -19.99
CA TRP A 112 14.25 2.49 -19.19
C TRP A 112 14.88 2.59 -17.80
N ASP A 113 15.31 3.79 -17.41
CA ASP A 113 15.77 4.11 -16.06
C ASP A 113 15.42 5.58 -15.72
N ASP A 114 14.41 5.77 -14.87
CA ASP A 114 13.97 7.07 -14.37
C ASP A 114 14.91 7.67 -13.31
N TYR A 115 15.90 6.92 -12.86
CA TYR A 115 16.81 7.30 -11.77
C TYR A 115 18.24 7.54 -12.25
N LYS A 116 18.51 7.44 -13.55
CA LYS A 116 19.85 7.61 -14.11
C LYS A 116 20.43 8.98 -13.76
N ASP A 117 21.70 8.99 -13.39
CA ASP A 117 22.51 10.19 -13.16
C ASP A 117 22.03 11.13 -12.03
N VAL A 118 21.19 10.65 -11.09
CA VAL A 118 20.73 11.44 -9.95
C VAL A 118 21.02 10.73 -8.63
N ASP A 119 21.62 11.42 -7.66
CA ASP A 119 21.70 10.95 -6.28
C ASP A 119 20.39 11.24 -5.54
N LEU A 120 19.74 10.17 -5.09
CA LEU A 120 18.39 10.19 -4.51
C LEU A 120 18.41 9.85 -3.02
N ARG A 121 19.58 9.54 -2.47
CA ARG A 121 19.71 9.11 -1.09
C ARG A 121 19.27 10.24 -0.16
N GLY A 122 18.37 9.91 0.77
CA GLY A 122 17.83 10.87 1.73
C GLY A 122 16.84 11.89 1.15
N LYS A 123 16.52 11.83 -0.15
CA LYS A 123 15.55 12.72 -0.79
C LYS A 123 14.13 12.14 -0.77
N ALA A 124 13.13 12.98 -1.00
CA ALA A 124 11.74 12.58 -1.16
C ALA A 124 11.46 12.41 -2.66
N LEU A 125 11.03 11.23 -3.07
CA LEU A 125 10.77 10.94 -4.48
C LEU A 125 9.29 11.17 -4.80
N LEU A 126 9.01 11.94 -5.84
CA LEU A 126 7.67 12.17 -6.36
C LEU A 126 7.53 11.43 -7.69
N MET A 127 6.51 10.59 -7.83
CA MET A 127 6.34 9.73 -9.00
C MET A 127 4.87 9.53 -9.37
N LEU A 128 4.61 9.25 -10.64
CA LEU A 128 3.29 8.93 -11.17
C LEU A 128 2.92 7.47 -10.89
N ILE A 129 1.62 7.18 -10.71
CA ILE A 129 1.10 5.81 -10.65
C ILE A 129 1.00 5.20 -12.05
N GLY A 130 1.07 3.86 -12.16
CA GLY A 130 0.96 3.16 -13.44
C GLY A 130 2.27 3.07 -14.22
N ASP A 131 2.18 2.53 -15.43
CA ASP A 131 3.27 2.44 -16.41
C ASP A 131 3.29 3.68 -17.33
N PRO A 132 4.44 4.02 -17.95
CA PRO A 132 4.53 5.09 -18.92
C PRO A 132 3.65 4.82 -20.16
N PRO A 133 2.79 5.76 -20.59
CA PRO A 133 1.95 5.59 -21.77
C PRO A 133 2.76 5.89 -23.04
N ILE A 134 3.61 4.95 -23.45
CA ILE A 134 4.47 5.13 -24.63
C ILE A 134 3.63 4.97 -25.92
N PRO A 135 3.57 5.98 -26.81
CA PRO A 135 2.84 5.88 -28.07
C PRO A 135 3.49 4.90 -29.05
N ASP A 136 2.68 4.23 -29.88
CA ASP A 136 3.18 3.40 -30.98
C ASP A 136 3.92 4.27 -32.01
N PRO A 137 5.14 3.88 -32.45
CA PRO A 137 5.91 4.65 -33.42
C PRO A 137 5.22 4.86 -34.78
N ASN A 138 4.29 3.98 -35.16
CA ASN A 138 3.56 4.01 -36.43
C ASN A 138 2.15 4.60 -36.28
N ASP A 139 1.61 4.64 -35.06
CA ASP A 139 0.28 5.21 -34.77
C ASP A 139 0.26 5.87 -33.38
N PRO A 140 0.57 7.17 -33.27
CA PRO A 140 0.66 7.88 -31.98
C PRO A 140 -0.65 7.92 -31.18
N LEU A 141 -1.78 7.50 -31.76
CA LEU A 141 -3.06 7.40 -31.05
C LEU A 141 -3.19 6.07 -30.26
N LYS A 142 -2.24 5.15 -30.42
CA LYS A 142 -2.18 3.87 -29.70
C LYS A 142 -0.95 3.82 -28.81
N LEU A 143 -1.01 2.93 -27.81
CA LEU A 143 0.16 2.60 -27.00
C LEU A 143 0.98 1.53 -27.71
N ASP A 144 2.30 1.59 -27.55
CA ASP A 144 3.24 0.59 -28.07
C ASP A 144 3.12 -0.70 -27.24
N ASP A 145 2.64 -1.78 -27.84
CA ASP A 145 2.51 -3.09 -27.18
C ASP A 145 3.88 -3.69 -26.79
N LYS A 146 4.98 -3.23 -27.40
CA LYS A 146 6.35 -3.64 -27.07
C LYS A 146 6.92 -2.90 -25.87
N MET A 147 6.33 -1.78 -25.47
CA MET A 147 6.76 -0.99 -24.32
C MET A 147 5.74 -1.13 -23.21
N PHE A 148 6.17 -1.69 -22.08
CA PHE A 148 5.30 -1.86 -20.90
C PHE A 148 3.96 -2.57 -21.19
N LYS A 149 3.91 -3.47 -22.18
CA LYS A 149 2.71 -4.23 -22.57
C LYS A 149 1.50 -3.35 -22.96
N GLY A 150 1.75 -2.14 -23.48
CA GLY A 150 0.72 -1.23 -23.98
C GLY A 150 -0.29 -0.86 -22.89
N LYS A 151 -1.53 -1.34 -23.04
CA LYS A 151 -2.63 -1.03 -22.08
C LYS A 151 -2.60 -1.87 -20.81
N ALA A 152 -1.87 -2.98 -20.79
CA ALA A 152 -1.87 -3.90 -19.65
C ALA A 152 -0.86 -3.44 -18.59
N MET A 153 -1.32 -3.26 -17.36
CA MET A 153 -0.43 -2.86 -16.27
C MET A 153 0.64 -3.93 -16.00
N THR A 154 1.90 -3.52 -15.96
CA THR A 154 3.04 -4.37 -15.64
C THR A 154 3.28 -4.42 -14.12
N TYR A 155 4.37 -5.07 -13.70
CA TYR A 155 4.82 -4.99 -12.31
C TYR A 155 5.31 -3.58 -11.95
N TYR A 156 5.93 -2.86 -12.90
CA TYR A 156 6.49 -1.52 -12.71
C TYR A 156 5.42 -0.46 -12.38
N GLY A 157 4.22 -0.60 -12.94
CA GLY A 157 3.10 0.29 -12.65
C GLY A 157 2.52 0.15 -11.25
N ARG A 158 2.86 -0.90 -10.51
CA ARG A 158 2.30 -1.17 -9.17
C ARG A 158 2.92 -0.27 -8.12
N TRP A 159 2.08 0.24 -7.22
CA TRP A 159 2.53 1.06 -6.09
C TRP A 159 3.52 0.34 -5.17
N ILE A 160 3.44 -0.99 -5.04
CA ILE A 160 4.39 -1.79 -4.25
C ILE A 160 5.80 -1.64 -4.82
N TYR A 161 5.95 -1.90 -6.12
CA TYR A 161 7.24 -1.75 -6.81
C TYR A 161 7.83 -0.36 -6.58
N LYS A 162 7.01 0.69 -6.74
CA LYS A 162 7.41 2.10 -6.57
C LYS A 162 7.97 2.38 -5.17
N TYR A 163 7.39 1.83 -4.11
CA TYR A 163 7.94 1.95 -2.76
C TYR A 163 9.21 1.11 -2.56
N GLU A 164 9.25 -0.11 -3.12
CA GLU A 164 10.41 -1.01 -3.01
C GLU A 164 11.65 -0.41 -3.68
N ILE A 165 11.53 0.08 -4.92
CA ILE A 165 12.65 0.67 -5.64
C ILE A 165 13.10 1.98 -4.99
N ALA A 166 12.18 2.82 -4.51
CA ALA A 166 12.55 4.03 -3.78
C ALA A 166 13.33 3.72 -2.50
N ALA A 167 12.92 2.69 -1.76
CA ALA A 167 13.65 2.22 -0.58
C ALA A 167 15.04 1.69 -0.96
N GLN A 168 15.16 0.93 -2.06
CA GLN A 168 16.44 0.44 -2.57
C GLN A 168 17.38 1.57 -2.99
N LYS A 169 16.84 2.65 -3.56
CA LYS A 169 17.58 3.87 -3.91
C LYS A 169 17.92 4.74 -2.70
N GLY A 170 17.49 4.35 -1.49
CA GLY A 170 17.81 5.03 -0.25
C GLY A 170 17.03 6.34 -0.04
N ALA A 171 15.87 6.49 -0.68
CA ALA A 171 15.01 7.65 -0.50
C ALA A 171 14.54 7.79 0.96
N ALA A 172 14.39 9.03 1.44
CA ALA A 172 13.78 9.29 2.74
C ALA A 172 12.27 9.05 2.72
N ALA A 173 11.62 9.35 1.60
CA ALA A 173 10.20 9.10 1.34
C ALA A 173 9.95 8.84 -0.15
N ALA A 174 8.83 8.19 -0.44
CA ALA A 174 8.26 8.11 -1.77
C ALA A 174 6.80 8.55 -1.72
N VAL A 175 6.44 9.42 -2.65
CA VAL A 175 5.12 10.02 -2.81
C VAL A 175 4.64 9.67 -4.21
N ILE A 176 3.53 8.94 -4.27
CA ILE A 176 2.90 8.58 -5.54
C ILE A 176 1.75 9.55 -5.80
N ILE A 177 1.79 10.23 -6.94
CA ILE A 177 0.70 11.05 -7.45
C ILE A 177 -0.41 10.10 -7.91
N HIS A 178 -1.59 10.24 -7.32
CA HIS A 178 -2.75 9.45 -7.69
C HIS A 178 -3.49 10.08 -8.87
N GLU A 179 -3.72 9.28 -9.91
CA GLU A 179 -4.57 9.62 -11.03
C GLU A 179 -5.60 8.50 -11.24
N THR A 180 -6.89 8.86 -11.25
CA THR A 180 -7.99 7.88 -11.30
C THR A 180 -7.91 6.94 -12.51
N GLY A 181 -7.58 7.48 -13.69
CA GLY A 181 -7.46 6.70 -14.92
C GLY A 181 -6.33 5.67 -14.83
N PRO A 182 -5.06 6.10 -14.69
CA PRO A 182 -3.92 5.20 -14.54
C PRO A 182 -4.00 4.23 -13.34
N ALA A 183 -4.55 4.66 -12.20
CA ALA A 183 -4.72 3.78 -11.04
C ALA A 183 -5.83 2.73 -11.24
N GLY A 184 -6.80 2.98 -12.11
CA GLY A 184 -7.96 2.11 -12.33
C GLY A 184 -9.01 2.17 -11.22
N TYR A 185 -8.87 3.08 -10.25
CA TYR A 185 -9.81 3.28 -9.15
C TYR A 185 -9.74 4.72 -8.62
N PRO A 186 -10.82 5.26 -8.04
CA PRO A 186 -10.82 6.60 -7.46
C PRO A 186 -9.99 6.68 -6.17
N TYR A 187 -9.57 7.89 -5.83
CA TYR A 187 -8.80 8.17 -4.60
C TYR A 187 -9.52 7.72 -3.31
N SER A 188 -10.85 7.61 -3.33
CA SER A 188 -11.61 7.06 -2.20
C SER A 188 -11.18 5.64 -1.81
N VAL A 189 -10.73 4.82 -2.76
CA VAL A 189 -10.18 3.49 -2.48
C VAL A 189 -8.86 3.60 -1.70
N VAL A 190 -7.97 4.53 -2.08
CA VAL A 190 -6.73 4.78 -1.33
C VAL A 190 -7.06 5.20 0.10
N LYS A 191 -8.00 6.13 0.27
CA LYS A 191 -8.44 6.57 1.61
C LYS A 191 -9.00 5.43 2.44
N THR A 192 -9.93 4.63 1.91
CA THR A 192 -10.59 3.60 2.71
C THR A 192 -9.70 2.40 3.02
N SER A 193 -8.79 2.06 2.10
CA SER A 193 -7.84 0.95 2.27
C SER A 193 -6.73 1.28 3.27
N TRP A 194 -6.26 2.53 3.30
CA TRP A 194 -5.02 2.90 4.00
C TRP A 194 -5.19 3.93 5.12
N ALA A 195 -6.32 4.63 5.20
CA ALA A 195 -6.60 5.52 6.32
C ALA A 195 -7.17 4.78 7.55
N LYS A 196 -7.61 3.52 7.38
CA LYS A 196 -8.27 2.74 8.44
C LYS A 196 -7.26 1.98 9.29
N ARG A 197 -7.43 2.16 10.61
CA ARG A 197 -6.59 1.72 11.72
C ARG A 197 -6.83 0.24 12.04
N ILE A 198 -5.76 -0.50 12.34
CA ILE A 198 -5.85 -1.62 13.29
C ILE A 198 -5.79 -0.97 14.67
N THR A 199 -6.91 -0.93 15.37
CA THR A 199 -6.96 -0.57 16.79
C THR A 199 -6.36 -1.69 17.62
N ARG A 200 -5.39 -1.36 18.45
CA ARG A 200 -5.21 -1.98 19.76
C ARG A 200 -5.72 -1.00 20.80
#